data_AF-A0A7X7WLC1-F1
#
_entry.id   AF-A0A7X7WLC1-F1
#
_cell.length_a   1.000
_cell.length_b   1.000
_cell.length_c   1.000
_cell.angle_alpha   90.00
_cell.angle_beta   90.00
_cell.angle_gamma   90.00
#
_symmetry.space_group_name_H-M   'P 1'
#
loop_
_entity.id
_entity.type
_entity.pdbx_description
1 polymer ?
#
loop_
_entity_poly.entity_id
_entity_poly.type
_entity_poly.pdbx_seq_one_letter_code
_entity_poly.pdbx_strand_id
1 'polypeptide(L)'
;MTSKELIQQALLHRETNQIPVDFGATSVTGIHVKVVEQLRTYFGLEKKPVKVSEPYQMLGEFDEELARIMGIDTVGLTPRNNMFGFPNENWKEFLTPWGQIVLVPEKFITTSDQDGALLMYPEGDRNAPPSARMPRDSFFFDTIVRQEPFREEELTPEANLEEFGFITNEELNYWKKQIEKIAGTDKAVVANFGGTALGDIALVPAPFMKYPKGIRDITEWYMSTIMRQDLVRAIFDRQTEIAVENLKRIHAIAGNAIDVVFLCGTDFGTQDSQFCDVDTFRSLWLPYYKRMNDWIHQNTRWKTFKHSCGSVRPLIRSFIDAGFDILNPVQINAAGM
;
A
#
# COMPACT_ATOMS: atom_id res chain seq x y z
N MET A 1 -1.68 18.95 -23.60
CA MET A 1 -1.53 18.67 -22.17
C MET A 1 -1.07 17.22 -22.06
N THR A 2 0.08 16.97 -21.46
CA THR A 2 0.53 15.61 -21.17
C THR A 2 -0.29 15.02 -20.01
N SER A 3 -0.28 13.70 -19.83
CA SER A 3 -0.91 13.03 -18.68
C SER A 3 -0.40 13.60 -17.34
N LYS A 4 0.89 13.89 -17.25
CA LYS A 4 1.52 14.55 -16.11
C LYS A 4 0.97 15.96 -15.86
N GLU A 5 0.88 16.78 -16.91
CA GLU A 5 0.31 18.13 -16.80
C GLU A 5 -1.17 18.09 -16.36
N LEU A 6 -1.93 17.10 -16.85
CA LEU A 6 -3.33 16.88 -16.48
C LEU A 6 -3.48 16.58 -14.99
N ILE A 7 -2.72 15.61 -14.49
CA ILE A 7 -2.67 15.28 -13.05
C ILE A 7 -2.24 16.50 -12.24
N GLN A 8 -1.21 17.24 -12.67
CA GLN A 8 -0.74 18.44 -11.98
C GLN A 8 -1.81 19.55 -11.92
N GLN A 9 -2.59 19.76 -12.98
CA GLN A 9 -3.71 20.73 -12.92
C GLN A 9 -4.77 20.28 -11.91
N ALA A 10 -5.13 18.99 -11.90
CA ALA A 10 -6.09 18.45 -10.94
C ALA A 10 -5.62 18.61 -9.49
N LEU A 11 -4.34 18.33 -9.21
CA LEU A 11 -3.71 18.50 -7.89
C LEU A 11 -3.60 19.98 -7.46
N LEU A 12 -3.71 20.91 -8.40
CA LEU A 12 -3.80 22.36 -8.15
C LEU A 12 -5.25 22.87 -8.13
N HIS A 13 -6.24 21.97 -8.20
CA HIS A 13 -7.68 22.27 -8.21
C HIS A 13 -8.06 23.21 -9.37
N ARG A 14 -7.42 23.02 -10.53
CA ARG A 14 -7.70 23.78 -11.75
C ARG A 14 -8.54 22.93 -12.68
N GLU A 15 -9.57 23.55 -13.25
CA GLU A 15 -10.46 22.87 -14.20
C GLU A 15 -9.71 22.47 -15.48
N THR A 16 -9.97 21.25 -15.93
CA THR A 16 -9.49 20.69 -17.19
C THR A 16 -10.65 20.06 -17.94
N ASN A 17 -10.54 20.00 -19.28
CA ASN A 17 -11.55 19.34 -20.13
C ASN A 17 -11.45 17.81 -20.12
N GLN A 18 -10.57 17.24 -19.29
CA GLN A 18 -10.29 15.81 -19.18
C GLN A 18 -10.24 15.44 -17.69
N ILE A 19 -10.64 14.21 -17.36
CA ILE A 19 -10.55 13.65 -16.02
C ILE A 19 -9.27 12.82 -15.97
N PRO A 20 -8.34 13.08 -15.03
CA PRO A 20 -7.16 12.25 -14.87
C PRO A 20 -7.52 10.82 -14.42
N VAL A 21 -6.82 9.82 -14.95
CA VAL A 21 -7.11 8.40 -14.68
C VAL A 21 -5.90 7.69 -14.07
N ASP A 22 -6.11 7.06 -12.91
CA ASP A 22 -5.17 6.13 -12.31
C ASP A 22 -5.79 4.73 -12.15
N PHE A 23 -5.17 3.74 -12.80
CA PHE A 23 -5.41 2.33 -12.53
C PHE A 23 -4.08 1.60 -12.42
N GLY A 24 -3.84 0.98 -11.26
CA GLY A 24 -2.69 0.11 -11.02
C GLY A 24 -1.38 0.81 -10.69
N ALA A 25 -1.37 2.13 -10.40
CA ALA A 25 -0.14 2.77 -9.92
C ALA A 25 0.19 2.42 -8.46
N THR A 26 -0.81 1.99 -7.68
CA THR A 26 -0.65 1.58 -6.27
C THR A 26 -1.48 0.33 -5.96
N SER A 27 -1.28 -0.26 -4.78
CA SER A 27 -2.13 -1.35 -4.28
C SER A 27 -3.60 -0.94 -4.05
N VAL A 28 -3.88 0.35 -3.90
CA VAL A 28 -5.23 0.88 -3.64
C VAL A 28 -5.91 1.44 -4.90
N THR A 29 -5.23 1.41 -6.05
CA THR A 29 -5.77 1.81 -7.35
C THR A 29 -5.74 0.67 -8.36
N GLY A 30 -5.37 -0.54 -7.96
CA GLY A 30 -5.31 -1.70 -8.84
C GLY A 30 -6.66 -2.38 -9.09
N ILE A 31 -6.66 -3.31 -10.04
CA ILE A 31 -7.82 -4.12 -10.42
C ILE A 31 -7.41 -5.59 -10.37
N HIS A 32 -8.29 -6.44 -9.83
CA HIS A 32 -8.06 -7.88 -9.72
C HIS A 32 -7.76 -8.52 -11.08
N VAL A 33 -6.82 -9.47 -11.12
CA VAL A 33 -6.32 -10.14 -12.36
C VAL A 33 -7.42 -10.69 -13.28
N LYS A 34 -8.51 -11.20 -12.70
CA LYS A 34 -9.66 -11.70 -13.45
C LYS A 34 -10.34 -10.60 -14.27
N VAL A 35 -10.46 -9.40 -13.70
CA VAL A 35 -11.09 -8.26 -14.37
C VAL A 35 -10.12 -7.66 -15.39
N VAL A 36 -8.81 -7.65 -15.11
CA VAL A 36 -7.80 -7.23 -16.10
C VAL A 36 -7.86 -8.10 -17.35
N GLU A 37 -7.93 -9.43 -17.22
CA GLU A 37 -8.10 -10.34 -18.37
C GLU A 37 -9.39 -10.07 -19.16
N GLN A 38 -10.48 -9.79 -18.45
CA GLN A 38 -11.76 -9.44 -19.09
C GLN A 38 -11.68 -8.12 -19.84
N LEU A 39 -11.00 -7.10 -19.29
CA LEU A 39 -10.75 -5.83 -19.95
C LEU A 39 -9.92 -6.02 -21.22
N ARG A 40 -8.85 -6.84 -21.16
CA ARG A 40 -8.07 -7.20 -22.36
C ARG A 40 -8.94 -7.83 -23.44
N THR A 41 -9.78 -8.79 -23.04
CA THR A 41 -10.70 -9.47 -23.97
C THR A 41 -11.71 -8.50 -24.57
N TYR A 42 -12.28 -7.60 -23.75
CA TYR A 42 -13.24 -6.60 -24.18
C TYR A 42 -12.67 -5.66 -25.25
N PHE A 43 -11.41 -5.23 -25.09
CA PHE A 43 -10.72 -4.38 -26.07
C PHE A 43 -10.10 -5.16 -27.24
N GLY A 44 -10.30 -6.47 -27.33
CA GLY A 44 -9.79 -7.30 -28.43
C GLY A 44 -8.26 -7.47 -28.42
N LEU A 45 -7.61 -7.30 -27.26
CA LEU A 45 -6.17 -7.51 -27.12
C LEU A 45 -5.82 -8.99 -27.10
N GLU A 46 -4.55 -9.31 -27.40
CA GLU A 46 -4.04 -10.68 -27.35
C GLU A 46 -4.27 -11.31 -25.97
N LYS A 47 -4.77 -12.56 -25.99
CA LYS A 47 -4.95 -13.39 -24.80
C LYS A 47 -3.60 -13.86 -24.31
N LYS A 48 -3.22 -13.42 -23.12
CA LYS A 48 -2.03 -13.85 -22.40
C LYS A 48 -2.30 -13.85 -20.89
N PRO A 49 -1.67 -14.75 -20.12
CA PRO A 49 -1.78 -14.73 -18.67
C PRO A 49 -1.42 -13.37 -18.08
N VAL A 50 -2.28 -12.83 -17.22
CA VAL A 50 -2.05 -11.54 -16.53
C VAL A 50 -1.00 -11.74 -15.45
N LYS A 51 -0.02 -10.84 -15.35
CA LYS A 51 0.91 -10.83 -14.21
C LYS A 51 0.23 -10.30 -12.96
N VAL A 52 0.40 -11.01 -11.86
CA VAL A 52 -0.02 -10.55 -10.52
C VAL A 52 1.00 -9.52 -10.02
N SER A 53 0.62 -8.25 -10.06
CA SER A 53 1.48 -7.12 -9.64
C SER A 53 1.45 -6.92 -8.12
N GLU A 54 0.34 -7.24 -7.47
CA GLU A 54 0.17 -7.21 -6.01
C GLU A 54 -0.48 -8.54 -5.57
N PRO A 55 0.30 -9.47 -4.99
CA PRO A 55 -0.17 -10.80 -4.64
C PRO A 55 -1.20 -10.89 -3.52
N TYR A 56 -1.25 -9.93 -2.58
CA TYR A 56 -2.13 -10.01 -1.43
C TYR A 56 -3.61 -9.94 -1.86
N GLN A 57 -3.94 -8.97 -2.70
CA GLN A 57 -5.27 -8.72 -3.24
C GLN A 57 -5.47 -9.34 -4.64
N MET A 58 -4.44 -10.01 -5.16
CA MET A 58 -4.41 -10.58 -6.52
C MET A 58 -4.67 -9.52 -7.61
N LEU A 59 -4.02 -8.36 -7.51
CA LEU A 59 -4.13 -7.28 -8.50
C LEU A 59 -3.28 -7.60 -9.74
N GLY A 60 -3.80 -7.23 -10.91
CA GLY A 60 -3.15 -7.46 -12.19
C GLY A 60 -2.34 -6.28 -12.71
N GLU A 61 -1.28 -6.57 -13.44
CA GLU A 61 -0.52 -5.60 -14.23
C GLU A 61 -1.38 -5.05 -15.38
N PHE A 62 -1.47 -3.72 -15.47
CA PHE A 62 -1.91 -3.03 -16.68
C PHE A 62 -0.71 -2.87 -17.61
N ASP A 63 -0.61 -3.76 -18.61
CA ASP A 63 0.44 -3.61 -19.61
C ASP A 63 0.24 -2.37 -20.50
N GLU A 64 1.25 -2.03 -21.28
CA GLU A 64 1.28 -0.78 -22.05
C GLU A 64 0.09 -0.65 -23.01
N GLU A 65 -0.33 -1.75 -23.64
CA GLU A 65 -1.46 -1.76 -24.59
C GLU A 65 -2.77 -1.42 -23.87
N LEU A 66 -3.06 -2.12 -22.77
CA LEU A 66 -4.27 -1.89 -22.00
C LEU A 66 -4.26 -0.51 -21.35
N ALA A 67 -3.12 -0.10 -20.79
CA ALA A 67 -2.97 1.21 -20.16
C ALA A 67 -3.20 2.36 -21.15
N ARG A 68 -2.77 2.21 -22.41
CA ARG A 68 -2.98 3.20 -23.46
C ARG A 68 -4.45 3.31 -23.85
N ILE A 69 -5.14 2.18 -24.04
CA ILE A 69 -6.57 2.17 -24.43
C ILE A 69 -7.45 2.72 -23.31
N MET A 70 -7.11 2.43 -22.05
CA MET A 70 -7.83 2.94 -20.88
C MET A 70 -7.47 4.39 -20.51
N GLY A 71 -6.52 5.01 -21.22
CA GLY A 71 -6.12 6.39 -20.97
C GLY A 71 -5.48 6.60 -19.59
N ILE A 72 -4.74 5.61 -19.07
CA ILE A 72 -4.10 5.70 -17.76
C ILE A 72 -3.01 6.77 -17.79
N ASP A 73 -3.14 7.79 -16.94
CA ASP A 73 -2.27 8.97 -16.86
C ASP A 73 -1.08 8.81 -15.91
N THR A 74 -1.01 7.68 -15.21
CA THR A 74 -0.05 7.41 -14.14
C THR A 74 0.90 6.26 -14.47
N VAL A 75 2.05 6.25 -13.78
CA VAL A 75 2.94 5.10 -13.66
C VAL A 75 3.28 4.89 -12.18
N GLY A 76 3.15 3.66 -11.71
CA GLY A 76 3.43 3.28 -10.33
C GLY A 76 4.88 2.86 -10.12
N LEU A 77 5.50 3.33 -9.03
CA LEU A 77 6.75 2.80 -8.52
C LEU A 77 6.54 2.25 -7.10
N THR A 78 6.84 0.97 -6.90
CA THR A 78 6.62 0.25 -5.63
C THR A 78 7.95 -0.24 -5.04
N PRO A 79 7.98 -0.64 -3.75
CA PRO A 79 9.14 -1.27 -3.16
C PRO A 79 9.50 -2.57 -3.89
N ARG A 80 10.76 -3.02 -3.73
CA ARG A 80 11.25 -4.24 -4.36
C ARG A 80 10.45 -5.47 -3.94
N ASN A 81 10.15 -5.58 -2.65
CA ASN A 81 9.43 -6.70 -2.07
C ASN A 81 7.94 -6.37 -1.92
N ASN A 82 7.09 -7.35 -2.22
CA ASN A 82 5.64 -7.25 -2.05
C ASN A 82 5.21 -7.49 -0.58
N MET A 83 3.91 -7.51 -0.31
CA MET A 83 3.33 -7.70 1.04
C MET A 83 3.66 -9.05 1.70
N PHE A 84 4.23 -10.00 0.97
CA PHE A 84 4.71 -11.27 1.51
C PHE A 84 6.24 -11.32 1.63
N GLY A 85 6.95 -10.20 1.43
CA GLY A 85 8.39 -10.09 1.73
C GLY A 85 9.32 -10.61 0.63
N PHE A 86 8.82 -10.82 -0.60
CA PHE A 86 9.64 -11.26 -1.73
C PHE A 86 9.45 -10.38 -2.98
N PRO A 87 10.45 -10.35 -3.89
CA PRO A 87 10.34 -9.58 -5.13
C PRO A 87 9.41 -10.19 -6.16
N ASN A 88 8.77 -9.34 -6.96
CA ASN A 88 7.97 -9.75 -8.11
C ASN A 88 8.85 -10.00 -9.35
N GLU A 89 9.57 -11.11 -9.35
CA GLU A 89 10.49 -11.50 -10.42
C GLU A 89 10.38 -12.99 -10.79
N ASN A 90 11.03 -13.37 -11.90
CA ASN A 90 11.11 -14.75 -12.37
C ASN A 90 9.73 -15.43 -12.47
N TRP A 91 8.88 -14.84 -13.29
CA TRP A 91 7.47 -15.19 -13.44
C TRP A 91 7.25 -16.66 -13.83
N LYS A 92 6.28 -17.31 -13.18
CA LYS A 92 5.80 -18.66 -13.48
C LYS A 92 4.28 -18.68 -13.61
N GLU A 93 3.76 -19.61 -14.40
CA GLU A 93 2.32 -19.82 -14.50
C GLU A 93 1.77 -20.40 -13.19
N PHE A 94 0.57 -19.96 -12.83
CA PHE A 94 -0.17 -20.45 -11.68
C PHE A 94 -1.66 -20.55 -12.03
N LEU A 95 -2.24 -21.73 -11.80
CA LEU A 95 -3.68 -21.95 -11.93
C LEU A 95 -4.36 -21.52 -10.63
N THR A 96 -5.13 -20.44 -10.71
CA THR A 96 -5.87 -19.89 -9.56
C THR A 96 -7.05 -20.78 -9.16
N PRO A 97 -7.56 -20.68 -7.91
CA PRO A 97 -8.74 -21.41 -7.47
C PRO A 97 -9.99 -21.19 -8.33
N TRP A 98 -10.12 -20.01 -8.96
CA TRP A 98 -11.23 -19.68 -9.86
C TRP A 98 -10.98 -20.08 -11.33
N GLY A 99 -9.93 -20.84 -11.63
CA GLY A 99 -9.68 -21.44 -12.95
C GLY A 99 -8.95 -20.56 -13.96
N GLN A 100 -8.49 -19.37 -13.57
CA GLN A 100 -7.67 -18.51 -14.42
C GLN A 100 -6.18 -18.90 -14.33
N ILE A 101 -5.48 -18.93 -15.47
CA ILE A 101 -4.01 -19.02 -15.50
C ILE A 101 -3.43 -17.60 -15.44
N VAL A 102 -2.60 -17.35 -14.42
CA VAL A 102 -1.92 -16.06 -14.21
C VAL A 102 -0.42 -16.26 -14.10
N LEU A 103 0.35 -15.18 -14.19
CA LEU A 103 1.78 -15.18 -13.90
C LEU A 103 2.03 -14.66 -12.48
N VAL A 104 2.67 -15.46 -11.65
CA VAL A 104 3.08 -15.10 -10.29
C VAL A 104 4.61 -15.11 -10.17
N PRO A 105 5.19 -14.39 -9.19
CA PRO A 105 6.63 -14.44 -8.93
C PRO A 105 7.11 -15.85 -8.55
N GLU A 106 8.40 -16.16 -8.76
CA GLU A 106 8.95 -17.48 -8.42
C GLU A 106 8.69 -17.86 -6.94
N LYS A 107 8.79 -16.86 -6.06
CA LYS A 107 8.63 -16.97 -4.60
C LYS A 107 7.17 -16.92 -4.14
N PHE A 108 6.21 -16.85 -5.05
CA PHE A 108 4.81 -17.16 -4.77
C PHE A 108 4.71 -18.67 -4.54
N ILE A 109 5.00 -19.09 -3.31
CA ILE A 109 5.01 -20.48 -2.86
C ILE A 109 3.80 -20.68 -1.99
N THR A 110 2.90 -21.56 -2.43
CA THR A 110 1.68 -21.89 -1.70
C THR A 110 1.58 -23.37 -1.39
N THR A 111 0.84 -23.69 -0.34
CA THR A 111 0.32 -25.04 -0.06
C THR A 111 -1.20 -24.97 0.10
N SER A 112 -1.86 -26.12 0.24
CA SER A 112 -3.30 -26.18 0.53
C SER A 112 -3.54 -26.74 1.92
N ASP A 113 -4.48 -26.16 2.65
CA ASP A 113 -5.01 -26.74 3.90
C ASP A 113 -6.03 -27.87 3.61
N GLN A 114 -6.61 -28.44 4.66
CA GLN A 114 -7.58 -29.54 4.56
C GLN A 114 -8.89 -29.11 3.87
N ASP A 115 -9.22 -27.82 3.90
CA ASP A 115 -10.42 -27.25 3.28
C ASP A 115 -10.15 -26.76 1.84
N GLY A 116 -8.91 -26.93 1.36
CA GLY A 116 -8.47 -26.50 0.04
C GLY A 116 -8.17 -25.00 -0.07
N ALA A 117 -8.06 -24.28 1.06
CA ALA A 117 -7.58 -22.90 1.05
C ALA A 117 -6.08 -22.86 0.73
N LEU A 118 -5.65 -21.85 -0.01
CA LEU A 118 -4.23 -21.63 -0.26
C LEU A 118 -3.58 -20.96 0.93
N LEU A 119 -2.44 -21.47 1.35
CA LEU A 119 -1.59 -20.89 2.39
C LEU A 119 -0.36 -20.27 1.74
N MET A 120 -0.09 -19.00 2.05
CA MET A 120 1.08 -18.25 1.59
C MET A 120 2.14 -18.17 2.68
N TYR A 121 3.41 -18.15 2.29
CA TYR A 121 4.54 -18.16 3.22
C TYR A 121 5.37 -16.88 3.10
N PRO A 122 5.78 -16.27 4.23
CA PRO A 122 6.59 -15.06 4.21
C PRO A 122 7.94 -15.36 3.55
N GLU A 123 8.41 -14.45 2.70
CA GLU A 123 9.63 -14.54 1.89
C GLU A 123 9.70 -15.74 0.94
N GLY A 124 8.57 -16.47 0.76
CA GLY A 124 8.54 -17.77 0.07
C GLY A 124 9.17 -18.91 0.88
N ASP A 125 9.36 -18.75 2.20
CA ASP A 125 10.03 -19.72 3.07
C ASP A 125 9.04 -20.65 3.78
N ARG A 126 8.99 -21.92 3.34
CA ARG A 126 8.12 -22.96 3.92
C ARG A 126 8.58 -23.46 5.29
N ASN A 127 9.75 -23.05 5.77
CA ASN A 127 10.17 -23.36 7.14
C ASN A 127 9.53 -22.41 8.17
N ALA A 128 8.98 -21.27 7.73
CA ALA A 128 8.16 -20.41 8.54
C ALA A 128 6.68 -20.87 8.51
N PRO A 129 5.89 -20.60 9.56
CA PRO A 129 4.44 -20.76 9.49
C PRO A 129 3.84 -19.90 8.36
N PRO A 130 2.73 -20.32 7.74
CA PRO A 130 2.07 -19.53 6.70
C PRO A 130 1.62 -18.19 7.26
N SER A 131 1.80 -17.13 6.48
CA SER A 131 1.47 -15.77 6.89
C SER A 131 0.15 -15.25 6.34
N ALA A 132 -0.42 -15.92 5.35
CA ALA A 132 -1.72 -15.56 4.80
C ALA A 132 -2.48 -16.78 4.27
N ARG A 133 -3.81 -16.65 4.18
CA ARG A 133 -4.73 -17.68 3.74
C ARG A 133 -5.72 -17.11 2.73
N MET A 134 -5.89 -17.79 1.60
CA MET A 134 -6.95 -17.53 0.64
C MET A 134 -7.92 -18.71 0.68
N PRO A 135 -9.11 -18.56 1.30
CA PRO A 135 -10.16 -19.57 1.23
C PRO A 135 -10.44 -20.00 -0.21
N ARG A 136 -10.87 -21.25 -0.41
CA ARG A 136 -11.09 -21.84 -1.75
C ARG A 136 -11.98 -20.96 -2.65
N ASP A 137 -13.01 -20.36 -2.08
CA ASP A 137 -13.99 -19.52 -2.79
C ASP A 137 -13.64 -18.02 -2.74
N SER A 138 -12.47 -17.66 -2.20
CA SER A 138 -11.96 -16.29 -2.15
C SER A 138 -11.19 -15.91 -3.42
N PHE A 139 -11.00 -14.61 -3.59
CA PHE A 139 -10.23 -14.00 -4.67
C PHE A 139 -8.99 -13.24 -4.15
N PHE A 140 -8.76 -13.22 -2.84
CA PHE A 140 -7.63 -12.55 -2.20
C PHE A 140 -7.18 -13.31 -0.94
N PHE A 141 -6.00 -12.98 -0.45
CA PHE A 141 -5.46 -13.51 0.80
C PHE A 141 -5.87 -12.64 1.98
N ASP A 142 -6.26 -13.28 3.07
CA ASP A 142 -6.32 -12.67 4.40
C ASP A 142 -5.05 -12.97 5.17
N THR A 143 -4.58 -12.02 5.98
CA THR A 143 -3.41 -12.25 6.83
C THR A 143 -3.75 -13.22 7.96
N ILE A 144 -2.85 -14.18 8.22
CA ILE A 144 -2.92 -15.03 9.41
C ILE A 144 -2.20 -14.29 10.54
N VAL A 145 -2.91 -13.95 11.62
CA VAL A 145 -2.30 -13.40 12.84
C VAL A 145 -1.43 -14.48 13.49
N ARG A 146 -0.16 -14.13 13.73
CA ARG A 146 0.87 -15.01 14.32
C ARG A 146 1.41 -14.45 15.64
N GLN A 147 0.64 -13.60 16.30
CA GLN A 147 1.00 -13.04 17.60
C GLN A 147 0.89 -14.13 18.67
N GLU A 148 1.97 -14.36 19.41
CA GLU A 148 1.93 -15.20 20.61
C GLU A 148 1.35 -14.42 21.80
N PRO A 149 0.81 -15.11 22.81
CA PRO A 149 0.43 -14.46 24.07
C PRO A 149 1.61 -13.68 24.66
N PHE A 150 1.35 -12.45 25.11
CA PHE A 150 2.35 -11.57 25.68
C PHE A 150 1.96 -11.12 27.09
N ARG A 151 2.95 -10.63 27.85
CA ARG A 151 2.72 -9.91 29.11
C ARG A 151 2.81 -8.42 28.86
N GLU A 152 1.84 -7.67 29.37
CA GLU A 152 1.74 -6.23 29.09
C GLU A 152 2.97 -5.44 29.55
N GLU A 153 3.59 -5.86 30.66
CA GLU A 153 4.82 -5.25 31.19
C GLU A 153 6.05 -5.45 30.30
N GLU A 154 6.01 -6.40 29.37
CA GLU A 154 7.10 -6.75 28.46
C GLU A 154 6.97 -6.08 27.09
N LEU A 155 5.88 -5.35 26.84
CA LEU A 155 5.69 -4.63 25.60
C LEU A 155 6.66 -3.45 25.49
N THR A 156 7.39 -3.39 24.39
CA THR A 156 8.26 -2.25 24.07
C THR A 156 7.98 -1.73 22.65
N PRO A 157 8.19 -0.43 22.39
CA PRO A 157 8.06 0.11 21.04
C PRO A 157 8.94 -0.62 20.02
N GLU A 158 10.15 -1.02 20.41
CA GLU A 158 11.14 -1.65 19.53
C GLU A 158 10.65 -2.97 18.93
N ALA A 159 9.84 -3.74 19.68
CA ALA A 159 9.27 -4.99 19.19
C ALA A 159 8.32 -4.75 18.00
N ASN A 160 7.58 -3.63 18.02
CA ASN A 160 6.69 -3.19 16.93
C ASN A 160 7.42 -2.45 15.81
N LEU A 161 8.74 -2.27 15.93
CA LEU A 161 9.54 -1.48 14.99
C LEU A 161 10.46 -2.31 14.08
N GLU A 162 10.43 -3.64 14.19
CA GLU A 162 11.36 -4.55 13.50
C GLU A 162 11.37 -4.36 11.97
N GLU A 163 10.21 -4.08 11.38
CA GLU A 163 10.08 -3.84 9.94
C GLU A 163 10.49 -2.43 9.49
N PHE A 164 10.67 -1.50 10.43
CA PHE A 164 11.00 -0.11 10.13
C PHE A 164 12.50 0.10 10.27
N GLY A 165 13.21 -0.10 9.16
CA GLY A 165 14.64 0.20 9.05
C GLY A 165 14.94 1.48 8.29
N PHE A 166 16.15 2.00 8.45
CA PHE A 166 16.67 2.98 7.51
C PHE A 166 16.90 2.31 6.15
N ILE A 167 16.52 2.99 5.09
CA ILE A 167 16.72 2.51 3.73
C ILE A 167 18.20 2.23 3.47
N THR A 168 18.47 1.04 2.93
CA THR A 168 19.81 0.54 2.66
C THR A 168 20.34 1.05 1.30
N ASN A 169 21.65 0.94 1.08
CA ASN A 169 22.24 1.29 -0.22
C ASN A 169 21.74 0.38 -1.36
N GLU A 170 21.38 -0.88 -1.06
CA GLU A 170 20.80 -1.78 -2.06
C GLU A 170 19.40 -1.30 -2.49
N GLU A 171 18.55 -0.93 -1.53
CA GLU A 171 17.23 -0.37 -1.82
C GLU A 171 17.31 0.97 -2.53
N LEU A 172 18.23 1.86 -2.14
CA LEU A 172 18.48 3.12 -2.87
C LEU A 172 18.91 2.86 -4.32
N ASN A 173 19.76 1.87 -4.56
CA ASN A 173 20.15 1.48 -5.92
C ASN A 173 18.97 0.90 -6.71
N TYR A 174 18.08 0.15 -6.06
CA TYR A 174 16.84 -0.31 -6.67
C TYR A 174 15.96 0.87 -7.09
N TRP A 175 15.71 1.84 -6.18
CA TRP A 175 14.92 3.03 -6.48
C TRP A 175 15.52 3.85 -7.61
N LYS A 176 16.83 4.06 -7.61
CA LYS A 176 17.54 4.74 -8.70
C LYS A 176 17.27 4.09 -10.06
N LYS A 177 17.35 2.76 -10.14
CA LYS A 177 17.04 2.00 -11.37
C LYS A 177 15.57 2.15 -11.78
N GLN A 178 14.64 2.15 -10.83
CA GLN A 178 13.21 2.34 -11.14
C GLN A 178 12.94 3.74 -11.70
N ILE A 179 13.53 4.77 -11.10
CA ILE A 179 13.43 6.15 -11.55
C ILE A 179 14.06 6.32 -12.95
N GLU A 180 15.22 5.72 -13.19
CA GLU A 180 15.87 5.73 -14.51
C GLU A 180 15.01 5.07 -15.60
N LYS A 181 14.30 3.98 -15.28
CA LYS A 181 13.40 3.30 -16.24
C LYS A 181 12.23 4.16 -16.70
N ILE A 182 11.74 5.05 -15.83
CA ILE A 182 10.60 5.93 -16.15
C ILE A 182 11.06 7.34 -16.54
N ALA A 183 12.36 7.58 -16.66
CA ALA A 183 12.90 8.88 -17.04
C ALA A 183 12.33 9.32 -18.40
N GLY A 184 11.82 10.54 -18.46
CA GLY A 184 11.20 11.09 -19.67
C GLY A 184 9.76 10.65 -19.92
N THR A 185 9.12 9.94 -18.99
CA THR A 185 7.69 9.64 -19.11
C THR A 185 6.82 10.89 -19.06
N ASP A 186 5.83 10.93 -19.95
CA ASP A 186 4.77 11.94 -19.98
C ASP A 186 3.65 11.66 -18.96
N LYS A 187 3.69 10.52 -18.26
CA LYS A 187 2.76 10.15 -17.20
C LYS A 187 3.17 10.70 -15.83
N ALA A 188 2.21 10.93 -14.95
CA ALA A 188 2.51 11.27 -13.56
C ALA A 188 3.07 10.04 -12.82
N VAL A 189 4.13 10.24 -12.05
CA VAL A 189 4.77 9.16 -11.29
C VAL A 189 4.20 9.11 -9.88
N VAL A 190 3.57 7.98 -9.54
CA VAL A 190 3.02 7.71 -8.21
C VAL A 190 3.92 6.68 -7.52
N ALA A 191 4.55 7.06 -6.41
CA ALA A 191 5.47 6.19 -5.69
C ALA A 191 4.91 5.77 -4.33
N ASN A 192 5.11 4.50 -3.97
CA ASN A 192 4.95 4.01 -2.61
C ASN A 192 6.32 3.60 -2.07
N PHE A 193 6.86 4.37 -1.13
CA PHE A 193 8.17 4.09 -0.53
C PHE A 193 8.12 3.09 0.64
N GLY A 194 6.93 2.75 1.12
CA GLY A 194 6.75 1.92 2.33
C GLY A 194 7.05 2.66 3.63
N GLY A 195 6.78 2.00 4.75
CA GLY A 195 7.16 2.46 6.10
C GLY A 195 6.36 3.64 6.67
N THR A 196 5.43 4.23 5.91
CA THR A 196 4.75 5.50 6.24
C THR A 196 3.29 5.34 6.70
N ALA A 197 2.70 4.16 6.49
CA ALA A 197 1.31 3.87 6.87
C ALA A 197 1.21 3.50 8.37
N LEU A 198 1.04 4.51 9.22
CA LEU A 198 0.96 4.35 10.68
C LEU A 198 -0.23 3.46 11.07
N GLY A 199 0.04 2.30 11.68
CA GLY A 199 -1.00 1.42 12.22
C GLY A 199 -1.95 0.82 11.20
N ASP A 200 -1.53 0.70 9.94
CA ASP A 200 -2.31 0.06 8.88
C ASP A 200 -2.55 -1.42 9.21
N ILE A 201 -3.81 -1.79 9.40
CA ILE A 201 -4.19 -3.15 9.83
C ILE A 201 -3.89 -4.23 8.79
N ALA A 202 -3.70 -3.88 7.51
CA ALA A 202 -3.19 -4.84 6.52
C ALA A 202 -1.70 -5.17 6.75
N LEU A 203 -0.96 -4.26 7.40
CA LEU A 203 0.47 -4.37 7.67
C LEU A 203 0.80 -4.74 9.12
N VAL A 204 -0.06 -4.39 10.09
CA VAL A 204 0.14 -4.67 11.52
C VAL A 204 0.52 -6.13 11.78
N PRO A 205 -0.17 -7.15 11.22
CA PRO A 205 0.21 -8.54 11.45
C PRO A 205 1.50 -8.98 10.75
N ALA A 206 2.12 -8.09 9.96
CA ALA A 206 3.37 -8.28 9.23
C ALA A 206 3.42 -9.59 8.39
N PRO A 207 2.58 -9.71 7.33
CA PRO A 207 2.55 -10.89 6.48
C PRO A 207 3.88 -11.16 5.74
N PHE A 208 4.75 -10.16 5.66
CA PHE A 208 6.07 -10.21 5.05
C PHE A 208 7.19 -10.72 5.97
N MET A 209 6.93 -10.93 7.27
CA MET A 209 7.92 -11.38 8.25
C MET A 209 7.67 -12.82 8.71
N LYS A 210 8.74 -13.58 8.97
CA LYS A 210 8.64 -14.97 9.44
C LYS A 210 8.08 -15.07 10.86
N TYR A 211 8.59 -14.25 11.78
CA TYR A 211 8.29 -14.32 13.21
C TYR A 211 8.11 -12.90 13.80
N PRO A 212 7.05 -12.17 13.42
CA PRO A 212 6.88 -10.78 13.83
C PRO A 212 6.64 -10.65 15.34
N LYS A 213 7.22 -9.63 15.96
CA LYS A 213 7.15 -9.37 17.41
C LYS A 213 6.28 -8.16 17.75
N GLY A 214 5.89 -8.04 19.01
CA GLY A 214 5.05 -6.93 19.47
C GLY A 214 3.58 -7.16 19.16
N ILE A 215 2.80 -6.07 19.09
CA ILE A 215 1.36 -6.13 18.83
C ILE A 215 1.11 -6.32 17.34
N ARG A 216 0.65 -7.51 16.97
CA ARG A 216 0.40 -8.00 15.60
C ARG A 216 -1.04 -8.49 15.39
N ASP A 217 -1.80 -8.70 16.47
CA ASP A 217 -3.22 -8.95 16.37
C ASP A 217 -3.99 -7.66 16.11
N ILE A 218 -4.94 -7.70 15.17
CA ILE A 218 -5.71 -6.53 14.72
C ILE A 218 -6.61 -6.00 15.83
N THR A 219 -7.24 -6.91 16.60
CA THR A 219 -8.10 -6.53 17.73
C THR A 219 -7.26 -5.88 18.83
N GLU A 220 -6.14 -6.51 19.20
CA GLU A 220 -5.21 -5.94 20.20
C GLU A 220 -4.63 -4.60 19.76
N TRP A 221 -4.35 -4.42 18.47
CA TRP A 221 -3.89 -3.14 17.92
C TRP A 221 -4.94 -2.05 18.14
N TYR A 222 -6.21 -2.28 17.76
CA TYR A 222 -7.28 -1.32 17.98
C TYR A 222 -7.50 -1.01 19.45
N MET A 223 -7.52 -2.04 20.33
CA MET A 223 -7.62 -1.82 21.77
C MET A 223 -6.47 -0.96 22.30
N SER A 224 -5.26 -1.14 21.77
CA SER A 224 -4.07 -0.40 22.17
C SER A 224 -4.11 1.08 21.78
N THR A 225 -4.85 1.45 20.72
CA THR A 225 -5.06 2.88 20.37
C THR A 225 -5.83 3.67 21.44
N ILE A 226 -6.52 2.97 22.36
CA ILE A 226 -7.25 3.57 23.47
C ILE A 226 -6.54 3.28 24.79
N MET A 227 -6.18 2.02 25.04
CA MET A 227 -5.66 1.59 26.34
C MET A 227 -4.17 1.87 26.54
N ARG A 228 -3.40 1.95 25.44
CA ARG A 228 -1.92 1.98 25.45
C ARG A 228 -1.37 3.13 24.62
N GLN A 229 -1.98 4.30 24.73
CA GLN A 229 -1.62 5.45 23.88
C GLN A 229 -0.15 5.86 24.00
N ASP A 230 0.47 5.75 25.18
CA ASP A 230 1.88 6.09 25.34
C ASP A 230 2.80 5.17 24.52
N LEU A 231 2.49 3.87 24.49
CA LEU A 231 3.19 2.90 23.65
C LEU A 231 2.98 3.21 22.16
N VAL A 232 1.74 3.44 21.74
CA VAL A 232 1.42 3.73 20.33
C VAL A 232 2.08 5.05 19.88
N ARG A 233 2.08 6.09 20.73
CA ARG A 233 2.78 7.35 20.48
C ARG A 233 4.29 7.13 20.32
N ALA A 234 4.90 6.29 21.15
CA ALA A 234 6.33 5.97 21.05
C ALA A 234 6.66 5.22 19.75
N ILE A 235 5.82 4.26 19.36
CA ILE A 235 5.96 3.54 18.07
C ILE A 235 5.85 4.53 16.91
N PHE A 236 4.79 5.34 16.87
CA PHE A 236 4.58 6.30 15.79
C PHE A 236 5.67 7.38 15.73
N ASP A 237 6.17 7.84 16.88
CA ASP A 237 7.25 8.82 16.91
C ASP A 237 8.50 8.30 16.23
N ARG A 238 8.92 7.08 16.59
CA ARG A 238 10.10 6.44 16.03
C ARG A 238 9.92 6.00 14.58
N GLN A 239 8.77 5.42 14.24
CA GLN A 239 8.42 5.08 12.85
C GLN A 239 8.48 6.33 11.96
N THR A 240 7.92 7.44 12.43
CA THR A 240 7.88 8.71 11.68
C THR A 240 9.28 9.30 11.52
N GLU A 241 10.13 9.24 12.54
CA GLU A 241 11.53 9.67 12.45
C GLU A 241 12.29 8.91 11.36
N ILE A 242 12.15 7.58 11.35
CA ILE A 242 12.76 6.69 10.34
C ILE A 242 12.20 7.00 8.95
N ALA A 243 10.88 7.16 8.84
CA ALA A 243 10.22 7.49 7.58
C ALA A 243 10.73 8.82 7.01
N VAL A 244 10.84 9.89 7.81
CA VAL A 244 11.35 11.19 7.36
C VAL A 244 12.81 11.09 6.91
N GLU A 245 13.65 10.34 7.61
CA GLU A 245 15.04 10.13 7.19
C GLU A 245 15.14 9.33 5.87
N ASN A 246 14.29 8.32 5.70
CA ASN A 246 14.21 7.57 4.45
C ASN A 246 13.73 8.47 3.30
N LEU A 247 12.73 9.30 3.53
CA LEU A 247 12.24 10.28 2.55
C LEU A 247 13.35 11.25 2.12
N LYS A 248 14.21 11.74 3.03
CA LYS A 248 15.39 12.57 2.68
C LYS A 248 16.34 11.84 1.74
N ARG A 249 16.68 10.60 2.06
CA ARG A 249 17.62 9.78 1.27
C ARG A 249 17.07 9.45 -0.11
N ILE A 250 15.78 9.12 -0.19
CA ILE A 250 15.09 8.86 -1.46
C ILE A 250 14.99 10.15 -2.28
N HIS A 251 14.62 11.27 -1.67
CA HIS A 251 14.56 12.56 -2.37
C HIS A 251 15.92 12.97 -2.96
N ALA A 252 17.03 12.69 -2.26
CA ALA A 252 18.38 12.98 -2.77
C ALA A 252 18.69 12.27 -4.10
N ILE A 253 18.08 11.12 -4.38
CA ILE A 253 18.24 10.39 -5.65
C ILE A 253 17.10 10.62 -6.64
N ALA A 254 15.89 10.90 -6.16
CA ALA A 254 14.70 11.03 -6.99
C ALA A 254 14.45 12.46 -7.47
N GLY A 255 14.87 13.47 -6.70
CA GLY A 255 14.59 14.88 -6.97
C GLY A 255 13.12 15.11 -7.33
N ASN A 256 12.88 15.70 -8.50
CA ASN A 256 11.54 16.00 -9.01
C ASN A 256 10.96 14.89 -9.92
N ALA A 257 11.50 13.68 -9.90
CA ALA A 257 11.00 12.59 -10.75
C ALA A 257 9.65 12.01 -10.26
N ILE A 258 9.26 12.30 -9.02
CA ILE A 258 8.04 11.82 -8.39
C ILE A 258 7.02 12.95 -8.37
N ASP A 259 5.78 12.66 -8.73
CA ASP A 259 4.68 13.63 -8.68
C ASP A 259 3.81 13.40 -7.44
N VAL A 260 3.53 12.14 -7.09
CA VAL A 260 2.68 11.76 -5.95
C VAL A 260 3.34 10.66 -5.12
N VAL A 261 3.26 10.78 -3.79
CA VAL A 261 3.66 9.75 -2.83
C VAL A 261 2.42 9.18 -2.17
N PHE A 262 2.18 7.89 -2.38
CA PHE A 262 1.23 7.13 -1.58
C PHE A 262 1.81 6.91 -0.20
N LEU A 263 1.33 7.71 0.77
CA LEU A 263 1.93 7.85 2.09
C LEU A 263 1.19 7.03 3.15
N CYS A 264 -0.10 6.76 2.97
CA CYS A 264 -0.87 6.10 4.02
C CYS A 264 -2.01 5.25 3.46
N GLY A 265 -1.96 3.94 3.74
CA GLY A 265 -3.01 2.96 3.47
C GLY A 265 -4.01 2.75 4.62
N THR A 266 -3.72 3.26 5.82
CA THR A 266 -4.49 2.98 7.04
C THR A 266 -5.97 3.37 6.93
N ASP A 267 -6.88 2.40 6.98
CA ASP A 267 -8.31 2.69 6.99
C ASP A 267 -8.79 3.28 8.33
N PHE A 268 -9.65 4.30 8.24
CA PHE A 268 -10.29 4.96 9.39
C PHE A 268 -11.81 4.87 9.36
N GLY A 269 -12.40 4.23 8.34
CA GLY A 269 -13.84 4.11 8.17
C GLY A 269 -14.31 2.65 8.10
N THR A 270 -15.54 2.45 8.55
CA THR A 270 -16.35 1.25 8.30
C THR A 270 -17.46 1.60 7.31
N GLN A 271 -18.34 0.66 7.00
CA GLN A 271 -19.47 0.93 6.10
C GLN A 271 -20.37 2.07 6.62
N ASP A 272 -20.57 2.15 7.94
CA ASP A 272 -21.56 3.03 8.56
C ASP A 272 -20.97 4.04 9.57
N SER A 273 -19.66 3.98 9.87
CA SER A 273 -19.02 4.85 10.87
C SER A 273 -17.50 4.95 10.72
N GLN A 274 -16.80 5.49 11.72
CA GLN A 274 -15.34 5.56 11.82
C GLN A 274 -14.78 4.49 12.77
N PHE A 275 -13.51 4.10 12.58
CA PHE A 275 -12.78 3.26 13.55
C PHE A 275 -12.38 4.02 14.82
N CYS A 276 -12.26 5.35 14.74
CA CYS A 276 -11.99 6.21 15.89
C CYS A 276 -12.67 7.56 15.71
N ASP A 277 -12.91 8.26 16.82
CA ASP A 277 -13.44 9.62 16.76
C ASP A 277 -12.37 10.63 16.30
N VAL A 278 -12.84 11.84 15.99
CA VAL A 278 -11.99 12.93 15.50
C VAL A 278 -10.90 13.30 16.50
N ASP A 279 -11.19 13.30 17.80
CA ASP A 279 -10.23 13.69 18.84
C ASP A 279 -9.12 12.65 19.01
N THR A 280 -9.46 11.37 18.90
CA THR A 280 -8.49 10.26 18.88
C THR A 280 -7.60 10.37 17.64
N PHE A 281 -8.17 10.59 16.45
CA PHE A 281 -7.36 10.81 15.24
C PHE A 281 -6.39 11.99 15.41
N ARG A 282 -6.89 13.12 15.88
CA ARG A 282 -6.12 14.36 16.06
C ARG A 282 -5.03 14.23 17.11
N SER A 283 -5.25 13.42 18.14
CA SER A 283 -4.28 13.26 19.22
C SER A 283 -3.24 12.17 18.93
N LEU A 284 -3.60 11.13 18.18
CA LEU A 284 -2.76 9.94 17.99
C LEU A 284 -2.11 9.83 16.61
N TRP A 285 -2.76 10.27 15.52
CA TRP A 285 -2.23 10.14 14.16
C TRP A 285 -1.80 11.46 13.53
N LEU A 286 -2.63 12.51 13.66
CA LEU A 286 -2.41 13.79 12.99
C LEU A 286 -1.00 14.37 13.20
N PRO A 287 -0.42 14.41 14.41
CA PRO A 287 0.90 15.02 14.62
C PRO A 287 2.01 14.35 13.83
N TYR A 288 1.89 13.04 13.61
CA TYR A 288 2.89 12.22 12.94
C TYR A 288 2.74 12.26 11.42
N TYR A 289 1.50 12.16 10.90
CA TYR A 289 1.25 12.40 9.48
C TYR A 289 1.64 13.81 9.07
N LYS A 290 1.29 14.81 9.90
CA LYS A 290 1.69 16.21 9.68
C LYS A 290 3.20 16.36 9.58
N ARG A 291 3.97 15.66 10.42
CA ARG A 291 5.44 15.69 10.37
C ARG A 291 5.99 15.20 9.03
N MET A 292 5.44 14.12 8.48
CA MET A 292 5.86 13.58 7.18
C MET A 292 5.43 14.49 6.03
N ASN A 293 4.15 14.91 6.02
CA ASN A 293 3.61 15.80 4.98
C ASN A 293 4.32 17.15 4.96
N ASP A 294 4.51 17.79 6.12
CA ASP A 294 5.23 19.06 6.24
C ASP A 294 6.65 18.94 5.69
N TRP A 295 7.37 17.84 5.99
CA TRP A 295 8.69 17.60 5.42
C TRP A 295 8.62 17.47 3.90
N ILE A 296 7.68 16.69 3.36
CA ILE A 296 7.51 16.50 1.91
C ILE A 296 7.24 17.85 1.23
N HIS A 297 6.28 18.64 1.70
CA HIS A 297 5.92 19.92 1.08
C HIS A 297 6.97 21.01 1.22
N GLN A 298 7.76 21.00 2.29
CA GLN A 298 8.83 21.99 2.49
C GLN A 298 10.08 21.68 1.65
N ASN A 299 10.32 20.42 1.30
CA ASN A 299 11.57 19.98 0.69
C ASN A 299 11.41 19.50 -0.76
N THR A 300 10.18 19.26 -1.23
CA THR A 300 9.90 18.64 -2.53
C THR A 300 8.72 19.31 -3.23
N ARG A 301 8.49 18.94 -4.49
CA ARG A 301 7.24 19.25 -5.22
C ARG A 301 6.19 18.14 -5.13
N TRP A 302 6.49 17.08 -4.38
CA TRP A 302 5.65 15.89 -4.35
C TRP A 302 4.32 16.19 -3.64
N LYS A 303 3.28 15.52 -4.13
CA LYS A 303 1.95 15.52 -3.51
C LYS A 303 1.75 14.25 -2.72
N THR A 304 0.87 14.29 -1.73
CA THR A 304 0.72 13.23 -0.73
C THR A 304 -0.67 12.60 -0.82
N PHE A 305 -0.70 11.28 -0.86
CA PHE A 305 -1.91 10.49 -1.08
C PHE A 305 -2.23 9.63 0.15
N LYS A 306 -3.41 9.90 0.72
CA LYS A 306 -4.10 9.13 1.76
C LYS A 306 -5.14 8.20 1.14
N HIS A 307 -5.02 6.90 1.42
CA HIS A 307 -6.11 5.96 1.25
C HIS A 307 -6.87 5.74 2.55
N SER A 308 -8.20 5.75 2.54
CA SER A 308 -9.02 5.25 3.64
C SER A 308 -10.41 4.84 3.13
N CYS A 309 -10.73 3.56 3.27
CA CYS A 309 -12.06 3.02 3.08
C CYS A 309 -13.05 3.54 4.14
N GLY A 310 -14.33 3.37 3.82
CA GLY A 310 -15.48 3.56 4.69
C GLY A 310 -15.92 5.01 4.90
N SER A 311 -16.75 5.21 5.91
CA SER A 311 -17.34 6.50 6.30
C SER A 311 -16.34 7.37 7.05
N VAL A 312 -15.61 8.20 6.31
CA VAL A 312 -14.56 9.08 6.87
C VAL A 312 -14.87 10.57 6.77
N ARG A 313 -16.09 10.96 6.37
CA ARG A 313 -16.47 12.38 6.22
C ARG A 313 -16.12 13.25 7.45
N PRO A 314 -16.35 12.82 8.70
CA PRO A 314 -15.94 13.61 9.88
C PRO A 314 -14.42 13.83 9.99
N LEU A 315 -13.60 12.92 9.42
CA LEU A 315 -12.15 12.97 9.47
C LEU A 315 -11.51 13.73 8.31
N ILE A 316 -12.24 14.06 7.24
CA ILE A 316 -11.69 14.74 6.06
C ILE A 316 -10.97 16.04 6.44
N ARG A 317 -11.54 16.85 7.34
CA ARG A 317 -10.87 18.07 7.79
C ARG A 317 -9.55 17.78 8.51
N SER A 318 -9.51 16.71 9.31
CA SER A 318 -8.28 16.28 9.98
C SER A 318 -7.23 15.73 9.02
N PHE A 319 -7.64 15.08 7.92
CA PHE A 319 -6.71 14.68 6.86
C PHE A 319 -6.09 15.89 6.15
N ILE A 320 -6.91 16.92 5.88
CA ILE A 320 -6.44 18.20 5.33
C ILE A 320 -5.49 18.89 6.30
N ASP A 321 -5.84 18.97 7.60
CA ASP A 321 -4.98 19.57 8.63
C ASP A 321 -3.66 18.79 8.81
N ALA A 322 -3.68 17.47 8.59
CA ALA A 322 -2.49 16.62 8.56
C ALA A 322 -1.63 16.84 7.30
N GLY A 323 -2.12 17.58 6.31
CA GLY A 323 -1.39 17.97 5.10
C GLY A 323 -1.67 17.11 3.87
N PHE A 324 -2.55 16.10 3.91
CA PHE A 324 -2.75 15.27 2.72
C PHE A 324 -3.35 16.05 1.53
N ASP A 325 -2.81 15.82 0.33
CA ASP A 325 -3.27 16.47 -0.90
C ASP A 325 -4.38 15.67 -1.61
N ILE A 326 -4.35 14.34 -1.49
CA ILE A 326 -5.27 13.42 -2.17
C ILE A 326 -5.91 12.49 -1.14
N LEU A 327 -7.23 12.34 -1.23
CA LEU A 327 -8.00 11.31 -0.53
C LEU A 327 -8.54 10.31 -1.56
N ASN A 328 -8.30 9.02 -1.34
CA ASN A 328 -9.01 7.96 -2.05
C ASN A 328 -9.43 6.86 -1.07
N PRO A 329 -10.50 6.11 -1.36
CA PRO A 329 -11.60 6.51 -2.24
C PRO A 329 -12.44 7.65 -1.64
N VAL A 330 -13.26 8.30 -2.48
CA VAL A 330 -14.55 8.79 -2.00
C VAL A 330 -15.51 7.60 -2.10
N GLN A 331 -15.70 6.90 -0.98
CA GLN A 331 -16.43 5.64 -0.97
C GLN A 331 -17.95 5.86 -0.98
N ILE A 332 -18.52 6.04 -2.18
CA ILE A 332 -19.92 6.42 -2.40
C ILE A 332 -20.98 5.47 -1.83
N ASN A 333 -20.62 4.24 -1.47
CA ASN A 333 -21.54 3.29 -0.86
C ASN A 333 -21.52 3.35 0.68
N ALA A 334 -20.55 4.01 1.30
CA ALA A 334 -20.47 4.16 2.76
C ALA A 334 -21.34 5.32 3.26
N ALA A 335 -21.82 5.22 4.50
CA ALA A 335 -22.74 6.20 5.07
C ALA A 335 -22.14 7.60 5.10
N GLY A 336 -22.83 8.57 4.47
CA GLY A 336 -22.47 9.98 4.54
C GLY A 336 -21.21 10.39 3.77
N MET A 337 -20.71 9.55 2.87
CA MET A 337 -19.54 9.81 2.00
C MET A 337 -19.88 10.48 0.67
#